data_AF-X0Y0T1-F1
#
_entry.id   AF-X0Y0T1-F1
#
_cell.length_a   1.000
_cell.length_b   1.000
_cell.length_c   1.000
_cell.angle_alpha   90.00
_cell.angle_beta   90.00
_cell.angle_gamma   90.00
#
_symmetry.space_group_name_H-M   'P 1'
#
loop_
_entity.id
_entity.type
_entity.pdbx_description
1 polymer ?
#
loop_
_entity_poly.entity_id
_entity_poly.type
_entity_poly.pdbx_seq_one_letter_code
_entity_poly.pdbx_strand_id
1 'polypeptide(L)'
;MTKGAIPNTQIKQAADVYTALRGTRPRTRKDLRNYVKVFLDIDIPDKRICSMHVSPMDYLWRVFGCDFATGKDSASNGDCVVWANRGGGKTELAAIATLLDCIFKAGCQV
;
A
#
# COMPACT_ATOMS: atom_id res chain seq x y z
N MET A 1 20.15 26.98 -23.03
CA MET A 1 19.17 25.87 -23.04
C MET A 1 18.10 26.18 -22.01
N THR A 2 17.01 26.84 -22.43
CA THR A 2 15.90 27.27 -21.58
C THR A 2 14.99 26.08 -21.31
N LYS A 3 14.83 25.68 -20.04
CA LYS A 3 13.75 24.78 -19.62
C LYS A 3 12.43 25.49 -19.90
N GLY A 4 11.66 25.02 -20.88
CA GLY A 4 10.32 25.52 -21.15
C GLY A 4 9.45 25.36 -19.91
N ALA A 5 8.82 26.45 -19.46
CA ALA A 5 7.94 26.43 -18.30
C ALA A 5 6.75 25.48 -18.56
N ILE A 6 6.44 24.61 -17.60
CA ILE A 6 5.29 23.71 -17.68
C ILE A 6 4.02 24.59 -17.61
N PRO A 7 3.07 24.46 -18.55
CA PRO A 7 1.84 25.26 -18.54
C PRO A 7 0.99 24.99 -17.29
N ASN A 8 0.44 26.04 -16.66
CA ASN A 8 -0.42 25.94 -15.46
C ASN A 8 -1.59 24.94 -15.61
N THR A 9 -2.11 24.76 -16.83
CA THR A 9 -3.18 23.81 -17.13
C THR A 9 -2.73 22.35 -16.97
N GLN A 10 -1.48 22.02 -17.35
CA GLN A 10 -0.93 20.68 -17.18
C GLN A 10 -0.65 20.38 -15.70
N ILE A 11 -0.21 21.38 -14.94
CA ILE A 11 0.00 21.26 -13.49
C ILE A 11 -1.32 20.94 -12.79
N LYS A 12 -2.40 21.66 -13.13
CA LYS A 12 -3.73 21.42 -12.57
C LYS A 12 -4.25 20.02 -12.90
N GLN A 13 -4.15 19.60 -14.16
CA GLN A 13 -4.55 18.26 -14.58
C GLN A 13 -3.78 17.16 -13.83
N ALA A 14 -2.47 17.33 -13.65
CA ALA A 14 -1.66 16.38 -12.90
C ALA A 14 -2.08 16.29 -11.42
N ALA A 15 -2.41 17.43 -10.79
CA ALA A 15 -2.90 17.46 -9.41
C ALA A 15 -4.26 16.77 -9.24
N ASP A 16 -5.17 16.97 -10.19
CA ASP A 16 -6.48 16.32 -10.20
C ASP A 16 -6.33 14.79 -10.35
N VAL A 17 -5.45 14.35 -11.25
CA VAL A 17 -5.13 12.92 -11.44
C VAL A 17 -4.49 12.33 -10.17
N TYR A 18 -3.54 13.03 -9.55
CA TYR A 18 -2.91 12.59 -8.31
C TYR A 18 -3.93 12.42 -7.18
N THR A 19 -4.86 13.36 -7.06
CA THR A 19 -5.94 13.31 -6.06
C THR A 19 -6.87 12.12 -6.32
N ALA A 20 -7.27 11.88 -7.57
CA ALA A 20 -8.10 10.74 -7.94
C ALA A 20 -7.40 9.39 -7.66
N LEU A 21 -6.11 9.29 -7.98
CA LEU A 21 -5.32 8.09 -7.73
C LEU A 21 -5.15 7.81 -6.23
N ARG A 22 -5.05 8.85 -5.38
CA ARG A 22 -4.97 8.69 -3.92
C ARG A 22 -6.25 8.06 -3.34
N GLY A 23 -7.41 8.31 -3.93
CA GLY A 23 -8.68 7.67 -3.54
C GLY A 23 -8.91 6.30 -4.17
N THR A 24 -8.05 5.86 -5.08
CA THR A 24 -8.24 4.60 -5.82
C THR A 24 -7.61 3.43 -5.06
N ARG A 25 -8.46 2.49 -4.64
CA ARG A 25 -8.02 1.30 -3.90
C ARG A 25 -7.05 0.43 -4.72
N PRO A 26 -5.89 0.06 -4.17
CA PRO A 26 -5.00 -0.94 -4.78
C PRO A 26 -5.70 -2.29 -4.97
N ARG A 27 -5.56 -2.89 -6.16
CA ARG A 27 -6.19 -4.18 -6.51
C ARG A 27 -5.23 -5.34 -6.55
N THR A 28 -3.95 -5.06 -6.76
CA THR A 28 -2.89 -6.07 -6.78
C THR A 28 -1.81 -5.73 -5.75
N ARG A 29 -1.02 -6.73 -5.39
CA ARG A 29 0.18 -6.56 -4.56
C ARG A 29 1.12 -5.49 -5.11
N LYS A 30 1.28 -5.43 -6.43
CA LYS A 30 2.11 -4.42 -7.11
C LYS A 30 1.52 -3.02 -6.96
N ASP A 31 0.20 -2.88 -7.13
CA ASP A 31 -0.48 -1.60 -6.95
C ASP A 31 -0.34 -1.12 -5.51
N LEU A 32 -0.44 -2.01 -4.54
CA LEU A 32 -0.29 -1.66 -3.13
C LEU A 32 1.10 -1.15 -2.82
N ARG A 33 2.14 -1.84 -3.32
CA ARG A 33 3.53 -1.39 -3.20
C ARG A 33 3.73 0.00 -3.84
N ASN A 34 3.17 0.21 -5.04
CA ASN A 34 3.26 1.50 -5.72
C ASN A 34 2.50 2.60 -4.98
N TYR A 35 1.33 2.29 -4.43
CA TYR A 35 0.52 3.24 -3.66
C TYR A 35 1.29 3.72 -2.43
N VAL A 36 1.83 2.79 -1.64
CA VAL A 36 2.62 3.13 -0.45
C VAL A 36 3.84 3.97 -0.84
N LYS A 37 4.55 3.58 -1.90
CA LYS A 37 5.69 4.34 -2.39
C LYS A 37 5.33 5.76 -2.84
N VAL A 38 4.26 5.92 -3.60
CA VAL A 38 3.89 7.21 -4.22
C VAL A 38 3.23 8.15 -3.21
N PHE A 39 2.32 7.64 -2.37
CA PHE A 39 1.48 8.48 -1.51
C PHE A 39 1.97 8.58 -0.07
N LEU A 40 2.77 7.62 0.40
CA LEU A 40 3.33 7.62 1.76
C LEU A 40 4.85 7.83 1.76
N ASP A 41 5.51 7.84 0.59
CA ASP A 41 6.97 7.96 0.44
C ASP A 41 7.76 6.87 1.18
N ILE A 42 7.19 5.65 1.25
CA ILE A 42 7.80 4.50 1.93
C ILE A 42 8.09 3.40 0.92
N ASP A 43 9.34 2.93 0.83
CA ASP A 43 9.71 1.78 0.00
C ASP A 43 9.69 0.49 0.83
N ILE A 44 8.66 -0.34 0.61
CA ILE A 44 8.52 -1.62 1.32
C ILE A 44 9.39 -2.69 0.66
N PRO A 45 10.25 -3.37 1.42
CA PRO A 45 11.01 -4.51 0.92
C PRO A 45 10.11 -5.64 0.43
N ASP A 46 10.28 -6.01 -0.84
CA ASP A 46 9.48 -7.02 -1.53
C ASP A 46 10.20 -8.38 -1.58
N LYS A 47 11.52 -8.39 -1.44
CA LYS A 47 12.34 -9.58 -1.62
C LYS A 47 12.44 -10.42 -0.34
N ARG A 48 12.21 -11.73 -0.47
CA ARG A 48 12.54 -12.73 0.56
C ARG A 48 14.05 -12.94 0.61
N ILE A 49 14.61 -12.99 1.83
CA ILE A 49 16.06 -13.17 2.04
C ILE A 49 16.46 -14.64 1.85
N CYS A 50 15.66 -15.58 2.37
CA CYS A 50 15.79 -17.01 2.12
C CYS A 50 14.42 -17.70 2.08
N SER A 51 14.38 -18.99 1.73
CA SER A 51 13.14 -19.77 1.52
C SER A 51 12.19 -19.79 2.71
N MET A 52 12.73 -19.73 3.93
CA MET A 52 11.95 -19.75 5.18
C MET A 52 11.44 -18.36 5.61
N HIS A 53 11.83 -17.28 4.93
CA HIS A 53 11.38 -15.93 5.24
C HIS A 53 10.22 -15.48 4.36
N VAL A 54 9.39 -14.62 4.93
CA VAL A 54 8.39 -13.81 4.22
C VAL A 54 8.88 -12.36 4.15
N SER A 55 8.54 -11.65 3.08
CA SER A 55 8.91 -10.23 2.97
C SER A 55 7.92 -9.33 3.71
N PRO A 56 8.32 -8.11 4.12
CA PRO A 56 7.40 -7.09 4.62
C PRO A 56 6.20 -6.85 3.69
N MET A 57 6.42 -6.87 2.37
CA MET A 57 5.34 -6.72 1.38
C MET A 57 4.36 -7.91 1.39
N ASP A 58 4.83 -9.12 1.70
CA ASP A 58 3.96 -10.30 1.84
C ASP A 58 3.00 -10.14 3.03
N TYR A 59 3.49 -9.63 4.17
CA TYR A 59 2.65 -9.31 5.31
C TYR A 59 1.61 -8.24 4.96
N LEU A 60 2.04 -7.12 4.39
CA LEU A 60 1.12 -6.02 4.10
C LEU A 60 0.05 -6.42 3.08
N TRP A 61 0.43 -7.17 2.05
CA TRP A 61 -0.53 -7.71 1.09
C TRP A 61 -1.49 -8.72 1.72
N ARG A 62 -1.02 -9.55 2.66
CA ARG A 62 -1.89 -10.51 3.35
C ARG A 62 -2.98 -9.79 4.14
N VAL A 63 -2.61 -8.83 4.99
CA VAL A 63 -3.59 -8.15 5.86
C VAL A 63 -4.56 -7.28 5.04
N PHE A 64 -4.05 -6.54 4.04
CA PHE A 64 -4.88 -5.66 3.21
C PHE A 64 -5.71 -6.42 2.17
N GLY A 65 -5.09 -7.37 1.47
CA GLY A 65 -5.72 -8.05 0.33
C GLY A 65 -6.88 -8.96 0.74
N CYS A 66 -6.79 -9.61 1.91
CA CYS A 66 -7.84 -10.48 2.43
C CYS A 66 -9.16 -9.72 2.68
N ASP A 67 -9.10 -8.46 3.10
CA ASP A 67 -10.30 -7.63 3.37
C ASP A 67 -11.13 -7.32 2.12
N PHE A 68 -10.53 -7.43 0.93
CA PHE A 68 -11.18 -7.14 -0.35
C PHE A 68 -11.23 -8.34 -1.30
N ALA A 69 -10.89 -9.54 -0.80
CA ALA A 69 -10.96 -10.76 -1.59
C ALA A 69 -12.42 -11.13 -1.90
N THR A 70 -12.69 -11.54 -3.14
CA THR A 70 -14.03 -11.92 -3.61
C THR A 70 -14.03 -13.35 -4.13
N GLY A 71 -15.14 -14.08 -3.99
CA GLY A 71 -15.26 -15.45 -4.51
C GLY A 71 -14.57 -16.49 -3.62
N LYS A 72 -13.93 -17.50 -4.20
CA LYS A 72 -13.28 -18.58 -3.42
C LYS A 72 -12.19 -18.09 -2.46
N ASP A 73 -11.61 -16.93 -2.74
CA ASP A 73 -10.53 -16.35 -1.94
C ASP A 73 -11.04 -15.57 -0.71
N SER A 74 -12.35 -15.31 -0.59
CA SER A 74 -12.94 -14.56 0.54
C SER A 74 -12.98 -15.36 1.86
N ALA A 75 -12.65 -16.65 1.82
CA ALA A 75 -12.62 -17.50 3.01
C ALA A 75 -11.32 -17.36 3.83
N SER A 76 -10.29 -16.68 3.30
CA SER A 76 -9.03 -16.51 4.04
C SER A 76 -9.11 -15.27 4.92
N ASN A 77 -9.07 -15.48 6.24
CA ASN A 77 -8.87 -14.38 7.18
C ASN A 77 -7.48 -13.74 7.00
N GLY A 78 -7.40 -12.42 7.03
CA GLY A 78 -6.17 -11.63 6.98
C GLY A 78 -5.29 -11.75 8.22
N ASP A 79 -5.83 -12.29 9.31
CA ASP A 79 -5.12 -12.51 10.57
C ASP A 79 -3.85 -13.36 10.37
N CYS A 80 -2.73 -12.85 10.87
CA CYS A 80 -1.46 -13.56 10.87
C CYS A 80 -0.59 -13.18 12.06
N VAL A 81 0.23 -14.13 12.53
CA VAL A 81 1.25 -13.91 13.56
C VAL A 81 2.59 -13.72 12.85
N VAL A 82 3.25 -12.60 13.13
CA VAL A 82 4.54 -12.26 12.51
C VAL A 82 5.67 -12.45 13.50
N TRP A 83 6.52 -13.45 13.25
CA TRP A 83 7.82 -13.56 13.92
C TRP A 83 8.82 -12.62 13.25
N ALA A 84 9.26 -11.58 13.95
CA ALA A 84 10.16 -10.59 13.35
C ALA A 84 11.13 -9.97 14.35
N ASN A 85 12.24 -9.45 13.81
CA ASN A 85 13.36 -8.89 14.56
C ASN A 85 13.03 -7.54 15.20
N ARG A 86 13.84 -7.12 16.19
CA ARG A 86 13.85 -5.72 16.68
C ARG A 86 14.37 -4.79 15.58
N GLY A 87 13.81 -3.59 15.48
CA GLY A 87 14.23 -2.57 14.52
C GLY A 87 13.81 -2.78 13.06
N GLY A 88 13.18 -3.90 12.70
CA GLY A 88 12.76 -4.20 11.32
C GLY A 88 11.51 -3.47 10.82
N GLY A 89 11.18 -2.28 11.31
CA GLY A 89 10.07 -1.46 10.78
C GLY A 89 8.64 -1.99 11.01
N LYS A 90 8.45 -3.04 11.84
CA LYS A 90 7.14 -3.68 12.07
C LYS A 90 6.02 -2.69 12.47
N THR A 91 6.34 -1.70 13.31
CA THR A 91 5.38 -0.69 13.79
C THR A 91 4.93 0.23 12.65
N GLU A 92 5.86 0.65 11.80
CA GLU A 92 5.56 1.46 10.62
C GLU A 92 4.71 0.66 9.63
N LEU A 93 5.05 -0.61 9.40
CA LEU A 93 4.29 -1.48 8.51
C LEU A 93 2.85 -1.73 9.01
N ALA A 94 2.67 -1.90 10.32
CA ALA A 94 1.34 -2.00 10.94
C ALA A 94 0.57 -0.68 10.84
N ALA A 95 1.23 0.47 11.03
CA ALA A 95 0.61 1.78 10.86
C ALA A 95 0.14 2.02 9.42
N ILE A 96 0.90 1.56 8.42
CA ILE A 96 0.47 1.59 7.01
C ILE A 96 -0.78 0.74 6.82
N ALA A 97 -0.81 -0.49 7.36
CA ALA A 97 -2.00 -1.35 7.26
C ALA A 97 -3.24 -0.67 7.87
N THR A 98 -3.12 -0.14 9.09
CA THR A 98 -4.21 0.57 9.77
C THR A 98 -4.67 1.82 9.00
N LEU A 99 -3.73 2.59 8.44
CA LEU A 99 -4.07 3.75 7.61
C LEU A 99 -4.86 3.33 6.37
N LEU A 100 -4.46 2.24 5.70
CA LEU A 100 -5.16 1.73 4.53
C LEU A 100 -6.57 1.26 4.87
N ASP A 101 -6.78 0.66 6.05
CA ASP A 101 -8.12 0.34 6.55
C ASP A 101 -8.97 1.59 6.69
N CYS A 102 -8.44 2.65 7.30
CA CYS A 102 -9.16 3.93 7.44
C CYS A 102 -9.52 4.56 6.09
N ILE A 103 -8.70 4.37 5.05
CA ILE A 103 -8.94 4.94 3.72
C ILE A 103 -9.95 4.10 2.94
N PHE A 104 -9.83 2.77 2.95
CA PHE A 104 -10.53 1.90 1.99
C PHE A 104 -11.60 0.99 2.59
N LYS A 105 -11.56 0.73 3.90
CA LYS A 105 -12.57 -0.13 4.56
C LYS A 105 -13.79 0.71 4.93
N ALA A 106 -14.96 0.20 4.55
CA ALA A 106 -16.22 0.90 4.84
C ALA A 106 -16.47 0.95 6.36
N GLY A 107 -16.75 2.13 6.89
CA GLY A 107 -17.02 2.33 8.32
C GLY A 107 -15.78 2.42 9.20
N CYS A 108 -14.58 2.51 8.63
CA CYS A 108 -13.32 2.68 9.36
C CYS A 108 -12.69 4.07 9.21
N GLN A 109 -13.38 5.00 8.56
CA GLN A 109 -12.95 6.39 8.43
C GLN A 109 -12.93 7.06 9.81
N VAL A 110 -11.86 7.82 10.11
CA VAL A 110 -11.67 8.61 11.34
C VAL A 110 -11.83 10.10 11.08
#